data_AF-A0A9P4XCU2-F1
#
_entry.id   AF-A0A9P4XCU2-F1
#
_cell.length_a   1.000
_cell.length_b   1.000
_cell.length_c   1.000
_cell.angle_alpha   90.00
_cell.angle_beta   90.00
_cell.angle_gamma   90.00
#
_symmetry.space_group_name_H-M   'P 1'
#
loop_
_entity.id
_entity.type
_entity.pdbx_description
1 polymer ?
#
loop_
_entity_poly.entity_id
_entity_poly.type
_entity_poly.pdbx_seq_one_letter_code
_entity_poly.pdbx_strand_id
1 'polypeptide(L)'
;MFILNSNAASIVAISALACTIIGNTFDPGNLRCIASRNAKFKWIYKRFAPEAAVNRILGRRSAKQIGISVYVHIVASSHNETDGYLTDETIHSQLQVLSSDYQPADISFTLKTIDRTINQAWANGTDLERMWSDVRNGSYNDLNLWFIPKFHTLGLCTVPTAGDDLDSALTQDGCTIRSDTVPGGSLKNYNLGKTLTHEVGHWLGLLHTFEGGCEGDGDFVDDTPAQASPSNGCPEGRDSCPDKPGLDPIHNFMDYSYDSCYKEFTPGQVDRMRSVWGAYREWAAHDPYV
;
A
#
# COMPACT_ATOMS: atom_id res chain seq x y z
N MET A 1 37.24 -21.38 25.08
CA MET A 1 35.79 -21.37 25.34
C MET A 1 35.44 -20.02 25.94
N PHE A 2 35.02 -19.05 25.12
CA PHE A 2 34.18 -17.92 25.50
C PHE A 2 33.57 -17.41 24.20
N ILE A 3 32.38 -17.94 23.89
CA ILE A 3 31.51 -17.47 22.81
C ILE A 3 30.79 -16.26 23.37
N LEU A 4 31.19 -15.06 22.95
CA LEU A 4 30.48 -13.84 23.30
C LEU A 4 29.31 -13.64 22.32
N ASN A 5 28.10 -13.91 22.84
CA ASN A 5 26.80 -13.58 22.26
C ASN A 5 26.79 -12.15 21.71
N SER A 6 26.94 -12.00 20.40
CA SER A 6 27.00 -10.70 19.72
C SER A 6 26.01 -10.65 18.55
N ASN A 7 24.78 -11.15 18.71
CA ASN A 7 23.84 -11.25 17.58
C ASN A 7 22.49 -10.53 17.79
N ALA A 8 22.00 -10.31 19.02
CA ALA A 8 20.68 -9.71 19.18
C ALA A 8 20.70 -8.16 19.10
N ALA A 9 21.58 -7.51 19.88
CA ALA A 9 21.61 -6.04 19.97
C ALA A 9 22.07 -5.36 18.67
N SER A 10 23.04 -5.97 17.96
CA SER A 10 23.55 -5.44 16.69
C SER A 10 22.53 -5.55 15.55
N ILE A 11 21.73 -6.63 15.51
CA ILE A 11 20.67 -6.82 14.51
C ILE A 11 19.51 -5.84 14.77
N VAL A 12 19.14 -5.63 16.03
CA VAL A 12 18.11 -4.64 16.43
C VAL A 12 18.52 -3.22 16.04
N ALA A 13 19.79 -2.84 16.26
CA ALA A 13 20.29 -1.51 15.91
C ALA A 13 20.35 -1.27 14.39
N ILE A 14 20.78 -2.26 13.61
CA ILE A 14 20.81 -2.17 12.14
C ILE A 14 19.38 -2.11 11.56
N SER A 15 18.46 -2.89 12.12
CA SER A 15 17.05 -2.90 11.68
C SER A 15 16.34 -1.59 12.04
N ALA A 16 16.60 -1.02 13.23
CA ALA A 16 16.06 0.27 13.64
C ALA A 16 16.56 1.43 12.78
N LEU A 17 17.85 1.40 12.41
CA LEU A 17 18.45 2.38 11.52
C LEU A 17 17.89 2.28 10.10
N ALA A 18 17.71 1.04 9.60
CA ALA A 18 17.08 0.82 8.30
C ALA A 18 15.64 1.34 8.25
N CYS A 19 14.85 1.14 9.31
CA CYS A 19 13.49 1.66 9.36
C CYS A 19 13.43 3.19 9.41
N THR A 20 14.31 3.84 10.19
CA THR A 20 14.34 5.31 10.26
C THR A 20 14.80 5.95 8.95
N ILE A 21 15.70 5.31 8.20
CA ILE A 21 16.15 5.77 6.88
C ILE A 21 14.99 5.77 5.86
N ILE A 22 14.08 4.80 5.93
CA ILE A 22 12.91 4.71 5.03
C ILE A 22 11.65 5.36 5.62
N GLY A 23 11.78 6.27 6.61
CA GLY A 23 10.66 6.99 7.21
C GLY A 23 9.70 6.11 8.04
N ASN A 24 10.12 4.92 8.45
CA ASN A 24 9.31 3.92 9.16
C ASN A 24 9.68 3.79 10.65
N THR A 25 8.72 3.42 11.48
CA THR A 25 8.94 3.09 12.88
C THR A 25 9.37 1.64 13.01
N PHE A 26 10.48 1.40 13.69
CA PHE A 26 10.89 0.05 14.03
C PHE A 26 10.09 -0.47 15.23
N ASP A 27 9.43 -1.63 15.07
CA ASP A 27 8.81 -2.36 16.18
C ASP A 27 9.80 -3.38 16.76
N PRO A 28 10.35 -3.13 17.95
CA PRO A 28 11.30 -4.04 18.59
C PRO A 28 10.66 -5.35 19.07
N GLY A 29 9.33 -5.43 19.19
CA GLY A 29 8.61 -6.65 19.56
C GLY A 29 8.54 -7.67 18.43
N ASN A 30 8.53 -7.21 17.18
CA ASN A 30 8.39 -8.07 15.99
C ASN A 30 9.55 -7.96 14.99
N LEU A 31 10.60 -7.20 15.28
CA LEU A 31 11.80 -7.04 14.43
C LEU A 31 11.47 -6.61 13.00
N ARG A 32 10.50 -5.70 12.83
CA ARG A 32 10.03 -5.24 11.51
C ARG A 32 9.93 -3.72 11.45
N CYS A 33 10.10 -3.19 10.24
CA CYS A 33 9.72 -1.82 9.93
C CYS A 33 8.19 -1.78 9.81
N ILE A 34 7.56 -1.10 10.74
CA ILE A 34 6.17 -0.70 10.62
C ILE A 34 6.20 0.67 9.95
N ALA A 35 5.41 0.87 8.90
CA ALA A 35 5.20 2.20 8.35
C ALA A 35 4.98 3.17 9.52
N SER A 36 5.86 4.16 9.70
CA SER A 36 5.63 5.21 10.69
C SER A 36 4.42 5.95 10.17
N ARG A 37 3.24 5.48 10.54
CA ARG A 37 2.00 6.16 10.24
C ARG A 37 2.03 7.39 11.13
N ASN A 38 2.63 8.44 10.57
CA ASN A 38 2.84 9.76 11.16
C ASN A 38 1.67 10.09 12.08
N ALA A 39 1.92 10.53 13.31
CA ALA A 39 0.86 10.92 14.24
C ALA A 39 -0.13 11.92 13.59
N LYS A 40 0.37 12.77 12.68
CA LYS A 40 -0.42 13.67 11.82
C LYS A 40 -1.36 12.90 10.90
N PHE A 41 -0.90 11.84 10.26
CA PHE A 41 -1.75 10.96 9.44
C PHE A 41 -2.83 10.31 10.29
N LYS A 42 -2.48 9.64 11.40
CA LYS A 42 -3.49 9.05 12.32
C LYS A 42 -4.48 10.07 12.87
N TRP A 43 -4.05 11.30 13.14
CA TRP A 43 -4.96 12.38 13.55
C TRP A 43 -5.98 12.72 12.46
N ILE A 44 -5.56 12.76 11.20
CA ILE A 44 -6.48 13.01 10.07
C ILE A 44 -7.41 11.81 9.84
N TYR A 45 -6.98 10.57 10.14
CA TYR A 45 -7.87 9.40 10.18
C TYR A 45 -9.00 9.61 11.17
N LYS A 46 -8.66 9.98 12.41
CA LYS A 46 -9.63 10.28 13.45
C LYS A 46 -10.59 11.39 13.04
N ARG A 47 -10.12 12.39 12.28
CA ARG A 47 -10.96 13.48 11.78
C ARG A 47 -12.02 13.01 10.78
N PHE A 48 -11.65 12.13 9.85
CA PHE A 48 -12.53 11.73 8.74
C PHE A 48 -13.41 10.51 9.04
N ALA A 49 -13.07 9.69 10.03
CA ALA A 49 -13.87 8.51 10.38
C ALA A 49 -15.35 8.86 10.73
N PRO A 50 -15.64 9.88 11.57
CA PRO A 50 -17.02 10.29 11.83
C PRO A 50 -17.75 10.81 10.59
N GLU A 51 -17.06 11.52 9.70
CA GLU A 51 -17.66 12.07 8.48
C GLU A 51 -18.03 10.95 7.49
N ALA A 52 -17.16 9.95 7.32
CA ALA A 52 -17.46 8.78 6.51
C ALA A 52 -18.66 8.00 7.05
N ALA A 53 -18.74 7.80 8.38
CA ALA A 53 -19.87 7.15 9.03
C ALA A 53 -21.18 7.94 8.84
N VAL A 54 -21.16 9.27 9.01
CA VAL A 54 -22.33 10.14 8.81
C VAL A 54 -22.77 10.15 7.35
N ASN A 55 -21.85 10.25 6.39
CA ASN A 55 -22.17 10.24 4.97
C ASN A 55 -22.87 8.94 4.55
N ARG A 56 -22.45 7.80 5.10
CA ARG A 56 -23.15 6.53 4.94
C ARG A 56 -24.57 6.54 5.50
N ILE A 57 -24.75 6.98 6.74
CA ILE A 57 -26.08 7.06 7.38
C ILE A 57 -27.03 7.93 6.55
N LEU A 58 -26.51 9.01 5.97
CA LEU A 58 -27.28 9.93 5.13
C LEU A 58 -27.42 9.48 3.68
N GLY A 59 -26.85 8.33 3.29
CA GLY A 59 -26.83 7.86 1.89
C GLY A 59 -26.05 8.78 0.94
N ARG A 60 -25.21 9.67 1.47
CA ARG A 60 -24.42 10.64 0.71
C ARG A 60 -23.11 9.99 0.27
N ARG A 61 -23.13 9.26 -0.83
CA ARG A 61 -21.89 8.97 -1.54
C ARG A 61 -21.50 10.21 -2.35
N SER A 62 -20.22 10.58 -2.30
CA SER A 62 -19.68 11.51 -3.31
C SER A 62 -19.93 10.87 -4.68
N ALA A 63 -20.85 11.44 -5.44
CA ALA A 63 -21.31 10.91 -6.73
C ALA A 63 -20.25 11.05 -7.85
N LYS A 64 -19.06 11.58 -7.52
CA LYS A 64 -17.98 11.77 -8.48
C LYS A 64 -17.16 10.49 -8.58
N GLN A 65 -17.19 9.87 -9.75
CA GLN A 65 -16.26 8.79 -10.11
C GLN A 65 -14.82 9.27 -9.91
N ILE A 66 -13.98 8.44 -9.31
CA ILE A 66 -12.55 8.74 -9.17
C ILE A 66 -11.82 8.16 -10.38
N GLY A 67 -11.14 9.03 -11.13
CA GLY A 67 -10.28 8.65 -12.25
C GLY A 67 -8.82 8.95 -11.92
N ILE A 68 -7.98 7.93 -11.98
CA ILE A 68 -6.56 8.00 -11.63
C ILE A 68 -5.74 7.74 -12.89
N SER A 69 -4.87 8.67 -13.27
CA SER A 69 -3.86 8.39 -14.29
C SER A 69 -2.75 7.52 -13.70
N VAL A 70 -2.25 6.56 -14.46
CA VAL A 70 -1.21 5.63 -14.00
C VAL A 70 0.03 5.74 -14.88
N TYR A 71 1.18 5.94 -14.25
CA TYR A 71 2.51 5.88 -14.86
C TYR A 71 3.22 4.63 -14.34
N VAL A 72 3.70 3.78 -15.25
CA VAL A 72 4.35 2.52 -14.89
C VAL A 72 5.83 2.59 -15.23
N HIS A 73 6.67 2.33 -14.23
CA HIS A 73 8.12 2.32 -14.31
C HIS A 73 8.62 0.91 -14.03
N ILE A 74 9.14 0.23 -15.04
CA ILE A 74 9.70 -1.11 -14.89
C ILE A 74 11.20 -0.96 -14.74
N VAL A 75 11.74 -1.42 -13.61
CA VAL A 75 13.18 -1.35 -13.35
C VAL A 75 13.74 -2.76 -13.23
N ALA A 76 14.71 -3.06 -14.08
CA ALA A 76 15.28 -4.39 -14.23
C ALA A 76 16.81 -4.35 -14.17
N SER A 77 17.43 -5.48 -13.83
CA SER A 77 18.90 -5.60 -13.90
C SER A 77 19.42 -5.94 -15.30
N SER A 78 18.55 -6.43 -16.20
CA SER A 78 18.85 -6.70 -17.60
C SER A 78 17.56 -6.65 -18.44
N HIS A 79 17.64 -6.95 -19.73
CA HIS A 79 16.47 -7.04 -20.62
C HIS A 79 15.72 -8.39 -20.53
N ASN A 80 16.08 -9.25 -19.57
CA ASN A 80 15.40 -10.52 -19.33
C ASN A 80 14.23 -10.35 -18.35
N GLU A 81 13.11 -11.03 -18.62
CA GLU A 81 11.93 -10.99 -17.74
C GLU A 81 12.22 -11.48 -16.32
N THR A 82 13.07 -12.51 -16.17
CA THR A 82 13.50 -13.04 -14.86
C THR A 82 14.28 -12.03 -14.02
N ASP A 83 14.81 -11.00 -14.68
CA ASP A 83 15.60 -9.92 -14.08
C ASP A 83 14.75 -8.67 -13.83
N GLY A 84 13.42 -8.79 -13.90
CA GLY A 84 12.45 -7.72 -13.64
C GLY A 84 11.95 -6.99 -14.90
N TYR A 85 12.39 -7.38 -16.10
CA TYR A 85 12.02 -6.71 -17.35
C TYR A 85 10.63 -7.13 -17.84
N LEU A 86 9.59 -6.77 -17.07
CA LEU A 86 8.20 -7.15 -17.36
C LEU A 86 7.75 -6.69 -18.76
N THR A 87 6.95 -7.51 -19.43
CA THR A 87 6.34 -7.19 -20.74
C THR A 87 5.14 -6.26 -20.57
N ASP A 88 4.75 -5.57 -21.65
CA ASP A 88 3.53 -4.75 -21.63
C ASP A 88 2.29 -5.61 -21.35
N GLU A 89 2.23 -6.84 -21.86
CA GLU A 89 1.14 -7.78 -21.62
C GLU A 89 0.97 -8.11 -20.13
N THR A 90 2.07 -8.34 -19.42
CA THR A 90 2.05 -8.56 -17.97
C THR A 90 1.54 -7.33 -17.21
N ILE A 91 1.98 -6.13 -17.61
CA ILE A 91 1.49 -4.88 -17.01
C ILE A 91 0.00 -4.66 -17.30
N HIS A 92 -0.47 -4.90 -18.52
CA HIS A 92 -1.88 -4.81 -18.86
C HIS A 92 -2.72 -5.79 -18.03
N SER A 93 -2.23 -7.03 -17.85
CA SER A 93 -2.88 -8.03 -17.00
C SER A 93 -2.94 -7.58 -15.53
N GLN A 94 -1.86 -7.00 -15.01
CA GLN A 94 -1.81 -6.44 -13.65
C GLN A 94 -2.78 -5.27 -13.48
N LEU A 95 -2.86 -4.35 -14.44
CA LEU A 95 -3.79 -3.21 -14.39
C LEU A 95 -5.25 -3.64 -14.57
N GLN A 96 -5.50 -4.76 -15.27
CA GLN A 96 -6.83 -5.35 -15.35
C GLN A 96 -7.28 -5.92 -14.00
N VAL A 97 -6.38 -6.60 -13.26
CA VAL A 97 -6.68 -7.06 -11.89
C VAL A 97 -6.99 -5.87 -10.99
N LEU A 98 -6.13 -4.85 -11.00
CA LEU A 98 -6.35 -3.64 -10.21
C LEU A 98 -7.69 -2.98 -10.54
N SER A 99 -7.99 -2.81 -11.83
CA SER A 99 -9.25 -2.20 -12.27
C SER A 99 -10.47 -3.03 -11.85
N SER A 100 -10.38 -4.36 -11.91
CA SER A 100 -11.45 -5.26 -11.48
C SER A 100 -11.73 -5.15 -9.97
N ASP A 101 -10.68 -5.08 -9.16
CA ASP A 101 -10.80 -5.04 -7.70
C ASP A 101 -11.37 -3.72 -7.19
N TYR A 102 -11.10 -2.63 -7.90
CA TYR A 102 -11.57 -1.29 -7.57
C TYR A 102 -12.87 -0.90 -8.27
N GLN A 103 -13.34 -1.67 -9.25
CA GLN A 103 -14.60 -1.40 -9.96
C GLN A 103 -15.80 -1.27 -8.99
N PRO A 104 -15.98 -2.11 -7.95
CA PRO A 104 -17.07 -1.95 -6.99
C PRO A 104 -17.00 -0.65 -6.18
N ALA A 105 -15.80 -0.06 -6.07
CA ALA A 105 -15.58 1.23 -5.41
C ALA A 105 -15.80 2.43 -6.37
N ASP A 106 -16.07 2.18 -7.66
CA ASP A 106 -16.18 3.18 -8.72
C ASP A 106 -14.94 4.09 -8.80
N ILE A 107 -13.78 3.42 -8.72
CA ILE A 107 -12.44 3.99 -8.91
C ILE A 107 -11.87 3.36 -10.19
N SER A 108 -11.36 4.19 -11.09
CA SER A 108 -10.87 3.78 -12.40
C SER A 108 -9.43 4.22 -12.63
N PHE A 109 -8.68 3.39 -13.36
CA PHE A 109 -7.26 3.61 -13.65
C PHE A 109 -7.04 3.74 -15.16
N THR A 110 -6.35 4.80 -15.57
CA THR A 110 -6.01 5.06 -16.98
C THR A 110 -4.50 5.06 -17.15
N LEU A 111 -3.96 4.02 -17.79
CA LEU A 111 -2.55 3.96 -18.14
C LEU A 111 -2.15 5.12 -19.06
N LYS A 112 -1.07 5.82 -18.70
CA LYS A 112 -0.47 6.91 -19.48
C LYS A 112 0.78 6.46 -20.20
N THR A 113 1.74 5.91 -19.46
CA THR A 113 3.01 5.43 -20.02
C THR A 113 3.47 4.16 -19.33
N ILE A 114 4.26 3.39 -20.06
CA ILE A 114 5.13 2.34 -19.52
C ILE A 114 6.54 2.70 -19.96
N ASP A 115 7.43 2.94 -19.00
CA ASP A 115 8.87 3.09 -19.25
C ASP A 115 9.66 1.97 -18.60
N ARG A 116 10.88 1.77 -19.13
CA ARG A 116 11.76 0.68 -18.72
C ARG A 116 13.16 1.21 -18.50
N THR A 117 13.71 0.92 -17.33
CA THR A 117 15.06 1.34 -16.95
C THR A 117 15.90 0.13 -16.58
N ILE A 118 17.09 0.01 -17.18
CA ILE A 118 18.10 -0.95 -16.73
C ILE A 118 18.98 -0.28 -15.68
N ASN A 119 18.79 -0.64 -14.42
CA ASN A 119 19.58 -0.13 -13.32
C ASN A 119 19.72 -1.20 -12.23
N GLN A 120 20.95 -1.69 -12.04
CA GLN A 120 21.22 -2.78 -11.11
C GLN A 120 21.01 -2.38 -9.64
N ALA A 121 21.29 -1.13 -9.28
CA ALA A 121 21.11 -0.66 -7.90
C ALA A 121 19.62 -0.63 -7.56
N TRP A 122 18.82 0.02 -8.39
CA TRP A 122 17.37 0.14 -8.21
C TRP A 122 16.67 -1.21 -8.29
N ALA A 123 17.04 -2.05 -9.26
CA ALA A 123 16.48 -3.40 -9.39
C ALA A 123 16.81 -4.28 -8.17
N ASN A 124 17.90 -4.02 -7.47
CA ASN A 124 18.27 -4.71 -6.23
C ASN A 124 17.65 -4.07 -4.97
N GLY A 125 16.74 -3.11 -5.12
CA GLY A 125 16.07 -2.45 -4.01
C GLY A 125 16.96 -1.44 -3.27
N THR A 126 18.02 -0.95 -3.92
CA THR A 126 18.96 0.04 -3.37
C THR A 126 18.82 1.37 -4.11
N ASP A 127 19.08 2.50 -3.44
CA ASP A 127 18.97 3.85 -4.03
C ASP A 127 17.55 4.19 -4.54
N LEU A 128 16.53 3.76 -3.78
CA LEU A 128 15.12 3.92 -4.14
C LEU A 128 14.64 5.36 -4.14
N GLU A 129 15.14 6.21 -3.24
CA GLU A 129 14.80 7.64 -3.21
C GLU A 129 15.15 8.32 -4.53
N ARG A 130 16.32 7.99 -5.10
CA ARG A 130 16.72 8.48 -6.41
C ARG A 130 15.86 7.88 -7.51
N MET A 131 15.57 6.58 -7.45
CA MET A 131 14.66 5.94 -8.42
C MET A 131 13.30 6.66 -8.47
N TRP A 132 12.67 6.87 -7.32
CA TRP A 132 11.38 7.55 -7.23
C TRP A 132 11.47 8.96 -7.80
N SER A 133 12.45 9.75 -7.35
CA SER A 133 12.61 11.13 -7.80
C SER A 133 12.93 11.27 -9.29
N ASP A 134 13.72 10.37 -9.87
CA ASP A 134 14.23 10.51 -11.24
C ASP A 134 13.17 10.14 -12.29
N VAL A 135 12.34 9.14 -12.01
CA VAL A 135 11.41 8.58 -13.02
C VAL A 135 9.95 8.92 -12.75
N ARG A 136 9.60 9.48 -11.58
CA ARG A 136 8.24 9.92 -11.28
C ARG A 136 7.70 10.87 -12.37
N ASN A 137 6.42 10.73 -12.68
CA ASN A 137 5.71 11.56 -13.64
C ASN A 137 4.30 11.94 -13.15
N GLY A 138 3.75 13.04 -13.67
CA GLY A 138 2.42 13.53 -13.32
C GLY A 138 2.33 14.29 -11.99
N SER A 139 1.11 14.64 -11.62
CA SER A 139 0.78 15.40 -10.40
C SER A 139 0.46 14.49 -9.20
N TYR A 140 0.16 15.08 -8.03
CA TYR A 140 -0.07 14.30 -6.81
C TYR A 140 -1.30 13.37 -6.85
N ASN A 141 -2.23 13.61 -7.76
CA ASN A 141 -3.37 12.72 -8.02
C ASN A 141 -3.08 11.62 -9.06
N ASP A 142 -1.89 11.61 -9.65
CA ASP A 142 -1.46 10.57 -10.57
C ASP A 142 -0.65 9.50 -9.82
N LEU A 143 -0.96 8.23 -10.11
CA LEU A 143 -0.36 7.07 -9.47
C LEU A 143 0.88 6.62 -10.24
N ASN A 144 2.02 6.63 -9.56
CA ASN A 144 3.28 6.10 -10.07
C ASN A 144 3.51 4.69 -9.52
N LEU A 145 3.75 3.73 -10.41
CA LEU A 145 3.95 2.32 -10.08
C LEU A 145 5.35 1.89 -10.50
N TRP A 146 6.21 1.59 -9.54
CA TRP A 146 7.55 1.06 -9.78
C TRP A 146 7.58 -0.45 -9.59
N PHE A 147 7.84 -1.21 -10.64
CA PHE A 147 8.06 -2.65 -10.57
C PHE A 147 9.55 -2.96 -10.52
N ILE A 148 10.01 -3.62 -9.44
CA ILE A 148 11.41 -4.02 -9.26
C ILE A 148 11.52 -5.49 -8.87
N PRO A 149 12.57 -6.24 -9.28
CA PRO A 149 12.66 -7.67 -9.02
C PRO A 149 13.02 -8.02 -7.58
N LYS A 150 13.76 -7.14 -6.87
CA LYS A 150 14.14 -7.38 -5.48
C LYS A 150 13.74 -6.22 -4.62
N PHE A 151 12.92 -6.53 -3.62
CA PHE A 151 12.46 -5.58 -2.64
C PHE A 151 12.34 -6.26 -1.28
N HIS A 152 12.50 -5.50 -0.20
CA HIS A 152 12.53 -6.03 1.17
C HIS A 152 11.13 -6.48 1.64
N THR A 153 10.07 -5.99 1.01
CA THR A 153 8.68 -6.44 1.14
C THR A 153 8.12 -6.88 -0.21
N LEU A 154 6.82 -7.24 -0.28
CA LEU A 154 6.13 -7.51 -1.55
C LEU A 154 5.74 -6.22 -2.27
N GLY A 155 5.36 -5.21 -1.50
CA GLY A 155 5.13 -3.87 -2.00
C GLY A 155 5.23 -2.84 -0.88
N LEU A 156 5.19 -1.58 -1.28
CA LEU A 156 5.08 -0.42 -0.40
C LEU A 156 4.49 0.73 -1.21
N CYS A 157 3.36 1.28 -0.78
CA CYS A 157 2.95 2.62 -1.19
C CYS A 157 3.13 3.67 -0.10
N THR A 158 3.36 4.89 -0.53
CA THR A 158 3.18 6.07 0.31
C THR A 158 1.72 6.19 0.71
N VAL A 159 1.50 6.74 1.90
CA VAL A 159 0.17 7.18 2.31
C VAL A 159 -0.01 8.69 2.06
N PRO A 160 -1.25 9.17 1.82
CA PRO A 160 -1.49 10.59 1.56
C PRO A 160 -1.01 11.52 2.68
N THR A 161 -0.40 12.64 2.29
CA THR A 161 0.07 13.71 3.19
C THR A 161 -0.25 15.09 2.62
N ALA A 162 -0.21 16.11 3.47
CA ALA A 162 -0.55 17.49 3.11
C ALA A 162 0.21 18.52 3.96
N GLY A 163 0.17 19.78 3.50
CA GLY A 163 0.85 20.91 4.13
C GLY A 163 2.36 20.83 3.94
N ASP A 164 3.12 21.23 4.95
CA ASP A 164 4.59 21.34 4.89
C ASP A 164 5.33 20.03 4.55
N ASP A 165 4.67 18.88 4.66
CA ASP A 165 5.23 17.57 4.32
C ASP A 165 4.99 17.18 2.84
N LEU A 166 4.25 17.99 2.07
CA LEU A 166 3.83 17.62 0.72
C LEU A 166 5.01 17.58 -0.25
N ASP A 167 5.82 18.63 -0.33
CA ASP A 167 6.94 18.73 -1.29
C ASP A 167 7.92 17.54 -1.18
N SER A 168 8.24 17.14 0.05
CA SER A 168 9.14 15.99 0.30
C SER A 168 8.48 14.65 0.02
N ALA A 169 7.15 14.57 0.16
CA ALA A 169 6.39 13.36 -0.12
C ALA A 169 6.05 13.21 -1.60
N LEU A 170 5.94 14.30 -2.38
CA LEU A 170 5.67 14.26 -3.81
C LEU A 170 6.68 13.40 -4.55
N THR A 171 7.97 13.59 -4.28
CA THR A 171 9.06 12.90 -5.00
C THR A 171 9.05 11.39 -4.80
N GLN A 172 8.45 10.91 -3.72
CA GLN A 172 8.39 9.49 -3.35
C GLN A 172 6.97 8.92 -3.51
N ASP A 173 6.00 9.75 -3.89
CA ASP A 173 4.60 9.36 -3.87
C ASP A 173 4.28 8.34 -4.97
N GLY A 174 3.68 7.23 -4.57
CA GLY A 174 3.32 6.12 -5.45
C GLY A 174 3.61 4.79 -4.76
N CYS A 175 3.86 3.76 -5.56
CA CYS A 175 3.90 2.38 -5.11
C CYS A 175 5.06 1.62 -5.73
N THR A 176 5.94 1.06 -4.88
CA THR A 176 6.98 0.12 -5.32
C THR A 176 6.49 -1.30 -5.10
N ILE A 177 6.46 -2.11 -6.15
CA ILE A 177 5.90 -3.46 -6.15
C ILE A 177 6.97 -4.44 -6.63
N ARG A 178 7.06 -5.59 -5.96
CA ARG A 178 7.97 -6.65 -6.36
C ARG A 178 7.44 -7.33 -7.63
N SER A 179 8.25 -7.40 -8.67
CA SER A 179 7.81 -7.78 -10.01
C SER A 179 7.38 -9.25 -10.13
N ASP A 180 7.71 -10.10 -9.16
CA ASP A 180 7.30 -11.51 -9.11
C ASP A 180 5.89 -11.73 -8.53
N THR A 181 5.22 -10.66 -8.07
CA THR A 181 3.85 -10.67 -7.52
C THR A 181 2.75 -10.42 -8.56
N VAL A 182 3.14 -10.05 -9.79
CA VAL A 182 2.22 -9.82 -10.91
C VAL A 182 1.42 -11.08 -11.25
N PRO A 183 0.27 -10.98 -11.95
CA PRO A 183 -0.47 -12.14 -12.41
C PRO A 183 0.42 -13.09 -13.23
N GLY A 184 0.52 -14.35 -12.79
CA GLY A 184 1.38 -15.36 -13.41
C GLY A 184 2.86 -15.28 -13.02
N GLY A 185 3.23 -14.37 -12.10
CA GLY A 185 4.57 -14.25 -11.55
C GLY A 185 5.04 -15.48 -10.77
N SER A 186 6.32 -15.49 -10.39
CA SER A 186 6.97 -16.65 -9.77
C SER A 186 6.75 -16.77 -8.26
N LEU A 187 6.22 -15.73 -7.59
CA LEU A 187 5.96 -15.76 -6.15
C LEU A 187 4.67 -16.50 -5.83
N LYS A 188 4.77 -17.81 -5.61
CA LYS A 188 3.62 -18.65 -5.25
C LYS A 188 2.79 -18.02 -4.11
N ASN A 189 1.46 -18.10 -4.26
CA ASN A 189 0.41 -17.56 -3.36
C ASN A 189 0.21 -16.04 -3.41
N TYR A 190 1.10 -15.30 -4.07
CA TYR A 190 1.06 -13.84 -4.16
C TYR A 190 1.26 -13.34 -5.60
N ASN A 191 0.97 -14.21 -6.57
CA ASN A 191 1.21 -14.01 -8.00
C ASN A 191 -0.09 -13.88 -8.80
N LEU A 192 -1.14 -13.34 -8.19
CA LEU A 192 -2.40 -12.99 -8.87
C LEU A 192 -2.57 -11.47 -8.98
N GLY A 193 -1.53 -10.69 -8.66
CA GLY A 193 -1.52 -9.24 -8.76
C GLY A 193 -2.21 -8.51 -7.61
N LYS A 194 -2.59 -9.20 -6.51
CA LYS A 194 -3.32 -8.56 -5.40
C LYS A 194 -2.41 -7.77 -4.46
N THR A 195 -1.10 -7.98 -4.53
CA THR A 195 -0.12 -7.11 -3.87
C THR A 195 -0.34 -5.66 -4.31
N LEU A 196 -0.46 -5.38 -5.61
CA LEU A 196 -0.73 -4.02 -6.08
C LEU A 196 -2.08 -3.49 -5.57
N THR A 197 -3.14 -4.32 -5.55
CA THR A 197 -4.45 -3.93 -5.02
C THR A 197 -4.36 -3.49 -3.55
N HIS A 198 -3.66 -4.27 -2.71
CA HIS A 198 -3.43 -3.94 -1.29
C HIS A 198 -2.71 -2.60 -1.14
N GLU A 199 -1.61 -2.45 -1.86
CA GLU A 199 -0.72 -1.29 -1.76
C GLU A 199 -1.44 -0.01 -2.23
N VAL A 200 -2.18 -0.05 -3.35
CA VAL A 200 -3.00 1.08 -3.79
C VAL A 200 -4.08 1.44 -2.75
N GLY A 201 -4.51 0.49 -1.92
CA GLY A 201 -5.37 0.75 -0.76
C GLY A 201 -4.70 1.70 0.23
N HIS A 202 -3.43 1.51 0.53
CA HIS A 202 -2.63 2.46 1.34
C HIS A 202 -2.47 3.82 0.64
N TRP A 203 -2.20 3.83 -0.66
CA TRP A 203 -2.08 5.08 -1.43
C TRP A 203 -3.37 5.91 -1.42
N LEU A 204 -4.52 5.25 -1.28
CA LEU A 204 -5.85 5.85 -1.10
C LEU A 204 -6.24 6.04 0.37
N GLY A 205 -5.36 5.74 1.31
CA GLY A 205 -5.57 6.01 2.73
C GLY A 205 -6.37 4.93 3.47
N LEU A 206 -6.16 3.66 3.16
CA LEU A 206 -6.58 2.54 4.01
C LEU A 206 -5.45 2.10 4.94
N LEU A 207 -5.79 1.65 6.14
CA LEU A 207 -4.86 0.96 7.02
C LEU A 207 -5.04 -0.55 6.89
N HIS A 208 -4.12 -1.29 7.48
CA HIS A 208 -4.30 -2.73 7.65
C HIS A 208 -5.47 -3.01 8.58
N THR A 209 -6.24 -4.05 8.29
CA THR A 209 -7.40 -4.49 9.09
C THR A 209 -7.07 -4.82 10.54
N PHE A 210 -5.83 -5.25 10.80
CA PHE A 210 -5.31 -5.58 12.13
C PHE A 210 -4.66 -4.40 12.87
N GLU A 211 -4.76 -3.18 12.35
CA GLU A 211 -4.28 -2.00 13.08
C GLU A 211 -5.05 -1.82 14.39
N GLY A 212 -4.35 -1.50 15.48
CA GLY A 212 -4.97 -1.31 16.79
C GLY A 212 -5.34 -2.60 17.55
N GLY A 213 -5.34 -3.77 16.88
CA GLY A 213 -5.70 -5.04 17.50
C GLY A 213 -7.15 -5.06 18.02
N CYS A 214 -7.45 -5.98 18.95
CA CYS A 214 -8.82 -6.13 19.45
C CYS A 214 -9.31 -4.92 20.29
N GLU A 215 -8.43 -4.20 20.97
CA GLU A 215 -8.83 -3.18 21.96
C GLU A 215 -8.45 -1.74 21.57
N GLY A 216 -7.77 -1.55 20.45
CA GLY A 216 -7.40 -0.23 19.96
C GLY A 216 -8.47 0.43 19.08
N ASP A 217 -8.09 1.53 18.45
CA ASP A 217 -8.98 2.30 17.55
C ASP A 217 -9.27 1.60 16.20
N GLY A 218 -8.75 0.38 15.99
CA GLY A 218 -8.87 -0.36 14.73
C GLY A 218 -8.12 0.28 13.55
N ASP A 219 -8.60 -0.03 12.34
CA ASP A 219 -8.17 0.59 11.08
C ASP A 219 -8.91 1.92 10.78
N PHE A 220 -9.72 2.40 11.75
CA PHE A 220 -10.62 3.56 11.66
C PHE A 220 -11.73 3.41 10.61
N VAL A 221 -12.16 2.18 10.35
CA VAL A 221 -13.30 1.88 9.51
C VAL A 221 -14.27 0.98 10.28
N ASP A 222 -15.45 1.52 10.62
CA ASP A 222 -16.38 0.89 11.56
C ASP A 222 -16.94 -0.47 11.10
N ASP A 223 -16.95 -0.75 9.79
CA ASP A 223 -17.48 -1.99 9.22
C ASP A 223 -16.41 -3.05 8.92
N THR A 224 -15.17 -2.81 9.33
CA THR A 224 -14.10 -3.82 9.33
C THR A 224 -14.04 -4.49 10.70
N PRO A 225 -14.29 -5.81 10.80
CA PRO A 225 -14.16 -6.52 12.07
C PRO A 225 -12.75 -6.38 12.67
N ALA A 226 -12.67 -6.30 13.99
CA ALA A 226 -11.40 -6.20 14.71
C ALA A 226 -10.58 -7.48 14.55
N GLN A 227 -9.28 -7.33 14.34
CA GLN A 227 -8.35 -8.44 14.10
C GLN A 227 -7.07 -8.22 14.92
N ALA A 228 -6.67 -9.21 15.71
CA ALA A 228 -5.53 -9.09 16.62
C ALA A 228 -4.17 -9.03 15.89
N SER A 229 -4.08 -9.69 14.74
CA SER A 229 -2.84 -9.85 13.97
C SER A 229 -3.13 -10.25 12.52
N PRO A 230 -2.21 -9.97 11.57
CA PRO A 230 -2.39 -10.36 10.17
C PRO A 230 -2.68 -11.85 10.02
N SER A 231 -3.52 -12.19 9.06
CA SER A 231 -3.71 -13.57 8.65
C SER A 231 -2.50 -14.09 7.88
N ASN A 232 -2.38 -15.41 7.80
CA ASN A 232 -1.45 -16.08 6.91
C ASN A 232 -2.19 -17.23 6.22
N GLY A 233 -2.02 -17.33 4.90
CA GLY A 233 -2.78 -18.30 4.12
C GLY A 233 -4.22 -17.88 3.90
N CYS A 234 -5.13 -18.84 4.07
CA CYS A 234 -6.57 -18.69 3.89
C CYS A 234 -7.30 -19.28 5.10
N PRO A 235 -7.16 -18.70 6.31
CA PRO A 235 -7.65 -19.31 7.53
C PRO A 235 -9.16 -19.07 7.71
N GLU A 236 -9.97 -19.82 6.96
CA GLU A 236 -11.43 -19.75 7.03
C GLU A 236 -11.96 -19.90 8.46
N GLY A 237 -12.86 -19.00 8.86
CA GLY A 237 -13.47 -19.02 10.20
C GLY A 237 -12.56 -18.49 11.33
N ARG A 238 -11.41 -17.89 11.01
CA ARG A 238 -10.53 -17.30 12.02
C ARG A 238 -11.24 -16.18 12.79
N ASP A 239 -11.17 -16.26 14.11
CA ASP A 239 -11.68 -15.25 15.03
C ASP A 239 -10.60 -15.01 16.10
N SER A 240 -9.85 -13.93 15.92
CA SER A 240 -8.78 -13.55 16.84
C SER A 240 -9.24 -12.60 17.93
N CYS A 241 -10.46 -12.06 17.81
CA CYS A 241 -11.08 -11.12 18.73
C CYS A 241 -12.51 -11.56 19.10
N PRO A 242 -12.68 -12.72 19.79
CA PRO A 242 -14.00 -13.35 20.00
C PRO A 242 -14.97 -12.53 20.86
N ASP A 243 -14.46 -11.57 21.63
CA ASP A 243 -15.27 -10.64 22.42
C ASP A 243 -15.73 -9.41 21.60
N LYS A 244 -15.36 -9.32 20.32
CA LYS A 244 -15.79 -8.27 19.38
C LYS A 244 -16.70 -8.86 18.28
N PRO A 245 -17.55 -8.03 17.64
CA PRO A 245 -18.40 -8.50 16.55
C PRO A 245 -17.61 -8.87 15.28
N GLY A 246 -17.99 -9.98 14.66
CA GLY A 246 -17.47 -10.42 13.36
C GLY A 246 -16.31 -11.41 13.46
N LEU A 247 -15.98 -12.04 12.32
CA LEU A 247 -14.78 -12.86 12.17
C LEU A 247 -13.65 -11.99 11.61
N ASP A 248 -12.41 -12.46 11.72
CA ASP A 248 -11.27 -11.78 11.10
C ASP A 248 -11.53 -11.59 9.59
N PRO A 249 -11.27 -10.41 9.04
CA PRO A 249 -11.61 -10.07 7.66
C PRO A 249 -10.62 -10.65 6.63
N ILE A 250 -10.46 -11.98 6.61
CA ILE A 250 -9.44 -12.70 5.82
C ILE A 250 -9.56 -12.49 4.30
N HIS A 251 -10.74 -12.06 3.83
CA HIS A 251 -11.01 -11.78 2.42
C HIS A 251 -10.80 -10.32 2.04
N ASN A 252 -10.51 -9.46 3.01
CA ASN A 252 -10.29 -8.04 2.78
C ASN A 252 -8.92 -7.80 2.14
N PHE A 253 -8.86 -6.95 1.12
CA PHE A 253 -7.60 -6.62 0.46
C PHE A 253 -6.54 -6.02 1.40
N MET A 254 -6.94 -5.46 2.55
CA MET A 254 -6.03 -4.82 3.52
C MET A 254 -5.53 -5.77 4.64
N ASP A 255 -5.86 -7.05 4.59
CA ASP A 255 -5.21 -8.09 5.41
C ASP A 255 -3.92 -8.60 4.73
N TYR A 256 -3.26 -9.63 5.27
CA TYR A 256 -2.06 -10.29 4.70
C TYR A 256 -2.32 -11.74 4.26
N SER A 257 -3.57 -12.08 3.97
CA SER A 257 -3.94 -13.39 3.42
C SER A 257 -3.31 -13.65 2.04
N TYR A 258 -3.39 -14.88 1.56
CA TYR A 258 -2.94 -15.19 0.19
C TYR A 258 -3.84 -14.50 -0.85
N ASP A 259 -3.29 -14.21 -2.03
CA ASP A 259 -4.01 -13.56 -3.12
C ASP A 259 -5.31 -14.27 -3.48
N SER A 260 -5.33 -15.62 -3.40
CA SER A 260 -6.49 -16.45 -3.69
C SER A 260 -7.66 -16.24 -2.73
N CYS A 261 -7.40 -15.62 -1.57
CA CYS A 261 -8.41 -15.34 -0.55
C CYS A 261 -8.99 -13.94 -0.62
N TYR A 262 -8.31 -12.99 -1.25
CA TYR A 262 -8.83 -11.63 -1.32
C TYR A 262 -10.03 -11.51 -2.26
N LYS A 263 -11.02 -10.73 -1.84
CA LYS A 263 -12.27 -10.54 -2.57
C LYS A 263 -12.75 -9.10 -2.56
N GLU A 264 -12.52 -8.33 -1.50
CA GLU A 264 -13.26 -7.08 -1.31
C GLU A 264 -12.57 -6.00 -0.49
N PHE A 265 -13.03 -4.77 -0.70
CA PHE A 265 -13.02 -3.69 0.28
C PHE A 265 -14.40 -3.61 0.93
N THR A 266 -14.47 -3.22 2.19
CA THR A 266 -15.77 -2.92 2.81
C THR A 266 -16.34 -1.62 2.24
N PRO A 267 -17.67 -1.40 2.32
CA PRO A 267 -18.23 -0.09 2.02
C PRO A 267 -17.52 1.04 2.79
N GLY A 268 -17.07 0.78 4.03
CA GLY A 268 -16.39 1.77 4.90
C GLY A 268 -15.04 2.18 4.37
N GLN A 269 -14.28 1.21 3.88
CA GLN A 269 -13.04 1.46 3.20
C GLN A 269 -13.28 2.26 1.91
N VAL A 270 -14.34 1.98 1.14
CA VAL A 270 -14.68 2.78 -0.05
C VAL A 270 -14.98 4.24 0.30
N ASP A 271 -15.78 4.49 1.33
CA ASP A 271 -16.08 5.86 1.79
C ASP A 271 -14.81 6.57 2.28
N ARG A 272 -13.94 5.85 3.00
CA ARG A 272 -12.64 6.34 3.49
C ARG A 272 -11.75 6.77 2.32
N MET A 273 -11.58 5.92 1.31
CA MET A 273 -10.78 6.22 0.12
C MET A 273 -11.28 7.49 -0.59
N ARG A 274 -12.59 7.66 -0.69
CA ARG A 274 -13.20 8.85 -1.33
C ARG A 274 -12.95 10.13 -0.53
N SER A 275 -13.09 10.09 0.79
CA SER A 275 -12.81 11.23 1.66
C SER A 275 -11.33 11.63 1.60
N VAL A 276 -10.43 10.65 1.64
CA VAL A 276 -8.99 10.88 1.52
C VAL A 276 -8.63 11.43 0.13
N TRP A 277 -9.19 10.86 -0.93
CA TRP A 277 -9.00 11.37 -2.30
C TRP A 277 -9.36 12.85 -2.41
N GLY A 278 -10.58 13.24 -1.97
CA GLY A 278 -11.03 14.63 -2.03
C GLY A 278 -10.16 15.58 -1.21
N ALA A 279 -9.74 15.14 -0.02
CA ALA A 279 -8.97 15.98 0.90
C ALA A 279 -7.51 16.19 0.50
N TYR A 280 -6.88 15.18 -0.13
CA TYR A 280 -5.44 15.18 -0.37
C TYR A 280 -5.07 15.22 -1.85
N ARG A 281 -5.71 14.38 -2.66
CA ARG A 281 -5.30 14.12 -4.05
C ARG A 281 -5.96 15.10 -5.00
N GLU A 282 -7.28 15.23 -4.91
CA GLU A 282 -8.05 16.13 -5.78
C GLU A 282 -7.75 17.60 -5.48
N TRP A 283 -7.61 17.95 -4.20
CA TRP A 283 -7.26 19.31 -3.78
C TRP A 283 -5.89 19.75 -4.27
N ALA A 284 -4.86 18.91 -4.12
CA ALA A 284 -3.50 19.22 -4.56
C ALA A 284 -3.38 19.42 -6.09
N ALA A 285 -4.29 18.85 -6.88
CA ALA A 285 -4.32 19.07 -8.33
C ALA A 285 -4.82 20.47 -8.75
N HIS A 286 -5.36 21.26 -7.81
CA HIS A 286 -5.92 22.60 -8.07
C HIS A 286 -5.12 23.73 -7.40
N ASP A 287 -4.05 23.43 -6.67
CA ASP A 287 -3.16 24.43 -6.09
C ASP A 287 -1.96 24.66 -7.04
N PRO A 288 -1.83 25.83 -7.70
CA PRO A 288 -0.74 26.12 -8.61
C PRO A 288 0.61 26.36 -7.91
N TYR A 289 0.66 26.23 -6.58
CA TYR A 289 1.87 26.36 -5.77
C TYR A 289 2.46 25.02 -5.30
N VAL A 290 1.92 23.90 -5.81
CA VAL A 290 2.45 22.54 -5.68
C VAL A 290 2.88 22.03 -7.06
#